data_AF-A0A7S2Z033-F1
#
_entry.id   AF-A0A7S2Z033-F1
#
_cell.length_a   1.000
_cell.length_b   1.000
_cell.length_c   1.000
_cell.angle_alpha   90.00
_cell.angle_beta   90.00
_cell.angle_gamma   90.00
#
_symmetry.space_group_name_H-M   'P 1'
#
loop_
_entity.id
_entity.type
_entity.pdbx_description
1 polymer ?
#
loop_
_entity_poly.entity_id
_entity_poly.type
_entity_poly.pdbx_seq_one_letter_code
_entity_poly.pdbx_strand_id
1 'polypeptide(L)'
;KNDPRAVTNRISSSMRGAAGPAAAAAGANGGGGEGGKVGVIFVCLGNICRSPAAEAVFTQCVKDAGLSDQFDIDGCGTGGGNPGWYEPGGWSYHEGEDSDPRMKAVAAERGIDIQSKSRPLNREDFNRFNYIVGMDQQNLGAIRLAAQAWKVESEASLREGEDYRVVLMSDYCTKYKIDKVPDPYYAGGFDKVLDMLQDACEGLFADIRKEQ
;
A
#
# COMPACT_ATOMS: atom_id res chain seq x y z
N LYS A 1 -5.59 -17.15 -83.18
CA LYS A 1 -6.71 -17.89 -82.57
C LYS A 1 -7.26 -17.00 -81.44
N ASN A 2 -8.50 -16.54 -81.64
CA ASN A 2 -9.44 -15.79 -80.80
C ASN A 2 -8.99 -14.79 -79.72
N ASP A 3 -9.48 -13.58 -79.94
CA ASP A 3 -9.70 -12.39 -79.11
C ASP A 3 -11.24 -12.29 -78.83
N PRO A 4 -11.86 -11.27 -78.19
CA PRO A 4 -11.58 -10.40 -77.02
C PRO A 4 -12.82 -10.25 -76.06
N ARG A 5 -12.76 -9.29 -75.11
CA ARG A 5 -13.87 -8.48 -74.50
C ARG A 5 -14.73 -9.18 -73.41
N ALA A 6 -15.35 -8.50 -72.44
CA ALA A 6 -15.32 -7.13 -71.93
C ALA A 6 -16.23 -7.07 -70.67
N VAL A 7 -15.93 -6.14 -69.77
CA VAL A 7 -16.83 -5.13 -69.14
C VAL A 7 -18.31 -5.50 -68.93
N THR A 8 -18.81 -5.35 -67.69
CA THR A 8 -19.95 -4.47 -67.26
C THR A 8 -20.39 -4.84 -65.83
N ASN A 9 -20.43 -3.93 -64.86
CA ASN A 9 -21.43 -2.89 -64.53
C ASN A 9 -22.71 -3.41 -63.83
N ARG A 10 -22.87 -3.00 -62.56
CA ARG A 10 -24.08 -2.56 -61.83
C ARG A 10 -25.38 -3.40 -61.77
N ILE A 11 -25.81 -3.57 -60.49
CA ILE A 11 -27.16 -3.39 -59.91
C ILE A 11 -28.24 -4.44 -60.25
N SER A 12 -28.73 -5.17 -59.22
CA SER A 12 -30.10 -5.04 -58.68
C SER A 12 -30.44 -6.10 -57.62
N SER A 13 -31.14 -5.65 -56.57
CA SER A 13 -32.20 -6.30 -55.74
C SER A 13 -32.07 -7.79 -55.34
N SER A 14 -32.36 -8.26 -54.13
CA SER A 14 -33.32 -7.79 -53.12
C SER A 14 -33.12 -8.50 -51.77
N MET A 15 -33.30 -7.74 -50.68
CA MET A 15 -34.17 -8.05 -49.53
C MET A 15 -33.82 -9.12 -48.47
N ARG A 16 -33.83 -8.59 -47.23
CA ARG A 16 -34.12 -9.17 -45.88
C ARG A 16 -32.88 -9.66 -45.10
N GLY A 17 -32.60 -9.19 -43.89
CA GLY A 17 -33.44 -8.43 -42.97
C GLY A 17 -32.69 -7.81 -41.79
N ALA A 18 -33.34 -6.76 -41.26
CA ALA A 18 -33.38 -6.25 -39.90
C ALA A 18 -32.06 -6.14 -39.09
N ALA A 19 -31.49 -4.93 -39.08
CA ALA A 19 -30.80 -4.39 -37.92
C ALA A 19 -31.41 -3.01 -37.61
N GLY A 20 -31.87 -2.83 -36.36
CA GLY A 20 -32.51 -1.62 -35.86
C GLY A 20 -31.56 -0.41 -35.81
N PRO A 21 -32.11 0.79 -35.58
CA PRO A 21 -31.38 2.04 -35.77
C PRO A 21 -30.30 2.25 -34.70
N ALA A 22 -29.17 2.75 -35.18
CA ALA A 22 -28.15 3.40 -34.37
C ALA A 22 -28.77 4.58 -33.59
N ALA A 23 -28.53 4.61 -32.28
CA ALA A 23 -28.63 5.82 -31.48
C ALA A 23 -27.21 6.21 -31.06
N ALA A 24 -26.81 7.39 -31.49
CA ALA A 24 -25.61 8.08 -31.09
C ALA A 24 -25.58 8.27 -29.56
N ALA A 25 -24.48 7.85 -28.93
CA ALA A 25 -24.19 8.23 -27.55
C ALA A 25 -23.51 9.61 -27.58
N ALA A 26 -24.32 10.66 -27.52
CA ALA A 26 -23.89 11.97 -27.07
C ALA A 26 -24.11 12.06 -25.55
N GLY A 27 -23.02 12.34 -24.83
CA GLY A 27 -23.01 13.08 -23.56
C GLY A 27 -23.93 12.59 -22.43
N ALA A 28 -23.37 11.79 -21.52
CA ALA A 28 -23.78 11.84 -20.13
C ALA A 28 -22.62 12.44 -19.33
N ASN A 29 -22.76 13.74 -19.03
CA ASN A 29 -22.04 14.39 -17.95
C ASN A 29 -22.77 14.01 -16.65
N GLY A 30 -22.05 13.49 -15.66
CA GLY A 30 -22.57 13.11 -14.34
C GLY A 30 -21.67 12.06 -13.71
N GLY A 31 -21.20 12.16 -12.47
CA GLY A 31 -21.41 13.13 -11.40
C GLY A 31 -20.33 12.89 -10.34
N GLY A 32 -20.14 13.83 -9.41
CA GLY A 32 -19.10 13.74 -8.39
C GLY A 32 -19.29 12.58 -7.39
N GLY A 33 -18.16 12.07 -6.89
CA GLY A 33 -18.02 11.39 -5.59
C GLY A 33 -17.78 9.87 -5.61
N GLU A 34 -16.61 9.40 -6.05
CA GLU A 34 -16.11 8.04 -5.72
C GLU A 34 -14.75 8.18 -5.01
N GLY A 35 -14.77 8.26 -3.68
CA GLY A 35 -13.56 8.33 -2.86
C GLY A 35 -12.87 6.98 -2.80
N GLY A 36 -11.67 6.86 -3.37
CA GLY A 36 -10.85 5.65 -3.26
C GLY A 36 -10.49 5.34 -1.80
N LYS A 37 -10.09 4.09 -1.52
CA LYS A 37 -9.59 3.69 -0.20
C LYS A 37 -8.31 4.43 0.14
N VAL A 38 -8.14 4.82 1.40
CA VAL A 38 -6.85 5.32 1.89
C VAL A 38 -5.90 4.17 2.13
N GLY A 39 -4.80 4.16 1.39
CA GLY A 39 -3.76 3.16 1.53
C GLY A 39 -2.74 3.51 2.61
N VAL A 40 -2.50 2.60 3.57
CA VAL A 40 -1.44 2.69 4.58
C VAL A 40 -0.60 1.42 4.60
N ILE A 41 0.72 1.55 4.43
CA ILE A 41 1.68 0.44 4.55
C ILE A 41 2.72 0.71 5.63
N PHE A 42 2.91 -0.26 6.53
CA PHE A 42 3.89 -0.18 7.61
C PHE A 42 5.19 -0.87 7.24
N VAL A 43 6.32 -0.23 7.48
CA VAL A 43 7.63 -0.68 7.01
C VAL A 43 8.63 -0.78 8.17
N CYS A 44 9.14 -1.99 8.41
CA CYS A 44 10.26 -2.21 9.32
C CYS A 44 11.43 -2.91 8.61
N LEU A 45 12.43 -3.38 9.34
CA LEU A 45 13.58 -4.05 8.72
C LEU A 45 13.21 -5.41 8.11
N GLY A 46 12.69 -6.33 8.93
CA GLY A 46 12.48 -7.74 8.53
C GLY A 46 11.03 -8.15 8.32
N ASN A 47 10.06 -7.26 8.59
CA ASN A 47 8.62 -7.52 8.47
C ASN A 47 8.09 -8.75 9.23
N ILE A 48 8.68 -9.04 10.39
CA ILE A 48 8.21 -10.10 11.29
C ILE A 48 7.78 -9.58 12.67
N CYS A 49 8.26 -8.42 13.11
CA CYS A 49 7.94 -7.87 14.44
C CYS A 49 7.11 -6.59 14.37
N ARG A 50 7.76 -5.47 14.03
CA ARG A 50 7.19 -4.13 14.18
C ARG A 50 6.08 -3.81 13.16
N SER A 51 6.34 -3.97 11.86
CA SER A 51 5.34 -3.69 10.84
C SER A 51 4.12 -4.62 10.89
N PRO A 52 4.23 -5.95 11.12
CA PRO A 52 3.04 -6.78 11.32
C PRO A 52 2.19 -6.37 12.53
N ALA A 53 2.84 -6.00 13.64
CA ALA A 53 2.12 -5.52 14.81
C ALA A 53 1.41 -4.19 14.52
N ALA A 54 2.07 -3.25 13.84
CA ALA A 54 1.47 -1.97 13.46
C ALA A 54 0.28 -2.16 12.49
N GLU A 55 0.42 -3.05 11.51
CA GLU A 55 -0.65 -3.43 10.58
C GLU A 55 -1.89 -3.94 11.33
N ALA A 56 -1.70 -4.90 12.25
CA ALA A 56 -2.79 -5.48 13.02
C ALA A 56 -3.45 -4.46 13.97
N VAL A 57 -2.65 -3.64 14.67
CA VAL A 57 -3.14 -2.59 15.56
C VAL A 57 -3.94 -1.56 14.77
N PHE A 58 -3.40 -1.04 13.67
CA PHE A 58 -4.08 -0.03 12.86
C PHE A 58 -5.36 -0.58 12.21
N THR A 59 -5.33 -1.83 11.74
CA THR A 59 -6.51 -2.53 11.25
C THR A 59 -7.60 -2.60 12.32
N GLN A 60 -7.23 -2.88 13.57
CA GLN A 60 -8.17 -2.88 14.69
C GLN A 60 -8.74 -1.48 14.94
N CYS A 61 -7.93 -0.41 14.93
CA CYS A 61 -8.42 0.97 15.05
C CYS A 61 -9.47 1.31 13.97
N VAL A 62 -9.18 0.97 12.70
CA VAL A 62 -10.10 1.20 11.57
C VAL A 62 -11.38 0.38 11.71
N LYS A 63 -11.26 -0.88 12.14
CA LYS A 63 -12.39 -1.78 12.36
C LYS A 63 -13.30 -1.29 13.49
N ASP A 64 -12.73 -0.86 14.60
CA ASP A 64 -13.48 -0.33 15.75
C ASP A 64 -14.23 0.96 15.41
N ALA A 65 -13.70 1.73 14.45
CA ALA A 65 -14.38 2.91 13.91
C ALA A 65 -15.43 2.58 12.83
N GLY A 66 -15.56 1.31 12.40
CA GLY A 66 -16.49 0.90 11.35
C GLY A 66 -16.09 1.39 9.94
N LEU A 67 -14.80 1.61 9.68
CA LEU A 67 -14.28 2.21 8.44
C LEU A 67 -13.45 1.25 7.58
N SER A 68 -13.50 -0.06 7.83
CA SER A 68 -12.67 -1.05 7.13
C SER A 68 -12.77 -0.97 5.60
N ASP A 69 -13.94 -0.63 5.06
CA ASP A 69 -14.14 -0.51 3.61
C ASP A 69 -13.49 0.73 2.99
N GLN A 70 -13.02 1.68 3.81
CA GLN A 70 -12.39 2.93 3.37
C GLN A 70 -10.86 2.87 3.43
N PHE A 71 -10.27 1.76 3.88
CA PHE A 71 -8.82 1.62 4.03
C PHE A 71 -8.29 0.38 3.30
N ASP A 72 -7.06 0.51 2.79
CA ASP A 72 -6.22 -0.58 2.33
C ASP A 72 -4.95 -0.60 3.20
N ILE A 73 -4.74 -1.68 3.95
CA ILE A 73 -3.73 -1.73 5.02
C ILE A 73 -2.83 -2.93 4.80
N ASP A 74 -1.52 -2.72 4.91
CA ASP A 74 -0.52 -3.77 4.65
C ASP A 74 0.77 -3.52 5.47
N GLY A 75 1.66 -4.50 5.48
CA GLY A 75 2.96 -4.44 6.15
C GLY A 75 4.07 -5.03 5.27
N CYS A 76 5.25 -4.41 5.27
CA CYS A 76 6.41 -4.91 4.53
C CYS A 76 7.75 -4.62 5.24
N GLY A 77 8.85 -5.04 4.60
CA GLY A 77 10.21 -4.97 5.14
C GLY A 77 11.25 -4.40 4.18
N THR A 78 12.33 -3.82 4.71
CA THR A 78 13.47 -3.31 3.95
C THR A 78 14.61 -4.33 3.86
N GLY A 79 14.31 -5.55 3.44
CA GLY A 79 15.31 -6.57 3.12
C GLY A 79 15.85 -7.40 4.29
N GLY A 80 15.39 -7.19 5.52
CA GLY A 80 15.78 -8.01 6.69
C GLY A 80 17.28 -7.97 7.04
N GLY A 81 18.01 -6.95 6.57
CA GLY A 81 19.46 -6.82 6.75
C GLY A 81 20.28 -7.06 5.48
N ASN A 82 19.66 -7.44 4.36
CA ASN A 82 20.29 -7.43 3.05
C ASN A 82 20.19 -6.00 2.49
N PRO A 83 21.28 -5.25 2.25
CA PRO A 83 21.21 -3.88 1.76
C PRO A 83 20.81 -3.77 0.27
N GLY A 84 20.89 -4.85 -0.50
CA GLY A 84 20.56 -4.88 -1.93
C GLY A 84 19.16 -5.41 -2.24
N TRP A 85 18.24 -5.43 -1.28
CA TRP A 85 16.91 -6.05 -1.47
C TRP A 85 16.09 -5.41 -2.60
N TYR A 86 16.33 -4.13 -2.89
CA TYR A 86 15.61 -3.36 -3.91
C TYR A 86 16.22 -3.50 -5.31
N GLU A 87 17.39 -4.14 -5.44
CA GLU A 87 18.05 -4.34 -6.73
C GLU A 87 17.45 -5.53 -7.50
N PRO A 88 17.63 -5.60 -8.84
CA PRO A 88 17.24 -6.79 -9.60
C PRO A 88 17.91 -8.06 -9.06
N GLY A 89 17.11 -9.04 -8.63
CA GLY A 89 17.60 -10.25 -7.97
C GLY A 89 17.92 -10.09 -6.48
N GLY A 90 17.58 -8.94 -5.89
CA GLY A 90 17.55 -8.73 -4.44
C GLY A 90 16.57 -9.68 -3.77
N TRP A 91 16.80 -9.92 -2.48
CA TRP A 91 16.02 -10.85 -1.66
C TRP A 91 15.91 -10.32 -0.23
N SER A 92 14.89 -10.76 0.50
CA SER A 92 14.69 -10.42 1.91
C SER A 92 14.80 -11.66 2.78
N TYR A 93 15.49 -11.55 3.93
CA TYR A 93 15.78 -12.69 4.80
C TYR A 93 14.55 -13.47 5.25
N HIS A 94 13.47 -12.76 5.56
CA HIS A 94 12.26 -13.35 6.15
C HIS A 94 11.12 -13.50 5.14
N GLU A 95 11.36 -13.32 3.84
CA GLU A 95 10.28 -13.37 2.85
C GLU A 95 9.49 -14.70 2.91
N GLY A 96 8.17 -14.58 3.04
CA GLY A 96 7.23 -15.70 3.20
C GLY A 96 7.06 -16.22 4.64
N GLU A 97 7.90 -15.79 5.58
CA GLU A 97 7.82 -16.25 6.98
C GLU A 97 6.60 -15.67 7.71
N ASP A 98 6.17 -16.37 8.76
CA ASP A 98 5.19 -15.85 9.71
C ASP A 98 5.77 -14.73 10.57
N SER A 99 4.88 -13.87 11.07
CA SER A 99 5.24 -12.90 12.11
C SER A 99 5.83 -13.57 13.35
N ASP A 100 6.77 -12.90 14.01
CA ASP A 100 7.54 -13.41 15.14
C ASP A 100 6.60 -13.88 16.26
N PRO A 101 6.72 -15.14 16.70
CA PRO A 101 5.79 -15.72 17.67
C PRO A 101 5.75 -14.98 19.01
N ARG A 102 6.84 -14.30 19.39
CA ARG A 102 6.89 -13.50 20.63
C ARG A 102 6.03 -12.25 20.50
N MET A 103 6.05 -11.60 19.34
CA MET A 103 5.17 -10.46 19.05
C MET A 103 3.71 -10.92 18.97
N LYS A 104 3.44 -12.04 18.29
CA LYS A 104 2.09 -12.64 18.21
C LYS A 104 1.53 -12.96 19.60
N ALA A 105 2.34 -13.53 20.50
CA ALA A 105 1.91 -13.87 21.85
C ALA A 105 1.46 -12.63 22.63
N VAL A 106 2.29 -11.57 22.65
CA VAL A 106 1.99 -10.32 23.34
C VAL A 106 0.77 -9.60 22.74
N ALA A 107 0.61 -9.63 21.42
CA ALA A 107 -0.55 -9.06 20.75
C ALA A 107 -1.85 -9.83 21.09
N ALA A 108 -1.79 -11.15 21.10
CA ALA A 108 -2.93 -12.02 21.43
C ALA A 108 -3.44 -11.79 22.86
N GLU A 109 -2.55 -11.51 23.82
CA GLU A 109 -2.94 -11.13 25.19
C GLU A 109 -3.81 -9.87 25.24
N ARG A 110 -3.76 -9.02 24.20
CA ARG A 110 -4.54 -7.79 24.05
C ARG A 110 -5.71 -7.95 23.07
N GLY A 111 -5.98 -9.17 22.61
CA GLY A 111 -7.02 -9.45 21.63
C GLY A 111 -6.69 -9.00 20.21
N ILE A 112 -5.42 -8.73 19.91
CA ILE A 112 -4.94 -8.32 18.59
C ILE A 112 -4.37 -9.53 17.88
N ASP A 113 -4.92 -9.86 16.72
CA ASP A 113 -4.47 -10.99 15.91
C ASP A 113 -3.52 -10.54 14.80
N ILE A 114 -2.28 -11.08 14.80
CA ILE A 114 -1.26 -10.78 13.80
C ILE A 114 -1.15 -11.97 12.83
N GLN A 115 -1.59 -11.75 11.59
CA GLN A 115 -1.64 -12.77 10.54
C GLN A 115 -0.71 -12.48 9.35
N SER A 116 0.09 -11.41 9.42
CA SER A 116 0.95 -10.99 8.32
C SER A 116 2.02 -12.03 7.98
N LYS A 117 2.26 -12.17 6.67
CA LYS A 117 3.38 -12.91 6.10
C LYS A 117 4.43 -11.90 5.63
N SER A 118 5.68 -12.15 6.00
CA SER A 118 6.74 -11.21 5.69
C SER A 118 6.96 -11.09 4.19
N ARG A 119 7.09 -9.87 3.69
CA ARG A 119 7.40 -9.55 2.29
C ARG A 119 8.31 -8.31 2.21
N PRO A 120 9.17 -8.21 1.20
CA PRO A 120 9.89 -6.97 0.95
C PRO A 120 8.93 -5.86 0.49
N LEU A 121 9.30 -4.61 0.77
CA LEU A 121 8.78 -3.44 0.05
C LEU A 121 9.09 -3.63 -1.43
N ASN A 122 8.16 -3.28 -2.30
CA ASN A 122 8.32 -3.32 -3.77
C ASN A 122 7.96 -1.97 -4.41
N ARG A 123 8.16 -1.87 -5.73
CA ARG A 123 7.93 -0.63 -6.48
C ARG A 123 6.46 -0.26 -6.55
N GLU A 124 5.58 -1.25 -6.66
CA GLU A 124 4.14 -1.08 -6.78
C GLU A 124 3.50 -0.51 -5.51
N ASP A 125 4.10 -0.77 -4.34
CA ASP A 125 3.65 -0.22 -3.05
C ASP A 125 3.58 1.32 -3.08
N PHE A 126 4.50 1.99 -3.80
CA PHE A 126 4.50 3.45 -3.94
C PHE A 126 3.33 4.02 -4.72
N ASN A 127 2.67 3.22 -5.57
CA ASN A 127 1.47 3.64 -6.31
C ASN A 127 0.18 3.24 -5.60
N ARG A 128 0.25 2.28 -4.68
CA ARG A 128 -0.91 1.70 -4.00
C ARG A 128 -1.24 2.41 -2.69
N PHE A 129 -0.21 2.87 -1.97
CA PHE A 129 -0.37 3.38 -0.61
C PHE A 129 -0.12 4.88 -0.53
N ASN A 130 -1.04 5.60 0.10
CA ASN A 130 -0.90 7.03 0.36
C ASN A 130 0.06 7.34 1.52
N TYR A 131 0.18 6.40 2.47
CA TYR A 131 1.08 6.52 3.62
C TYR A 131 2.02 5.33 3.68
N ILE A 132 3.33 5.59 3.59
CA ILE A 132 4.40 4.62 3.77
C ILE A 132 5.08 4.96 5.10
N VAL A 133 4.81 4.15 6.12
CA VAL A 133 5.10 4.46 7.52
C VAL A 133 6.31 3.66 8.01
N GLY A 134 7.46 4.31 8.17
CA GLY A 134 8.66 3.66 8.69
C GLY A 134 8.75 3.66 10.21
N MET A 135 9.30 2.59 10.80
CA MET A 135 9.41 2.43 12.26
C MET A 135 10.56 3.23 12.90
N ASP A 136 11.60 3.51 12.12
CA ASP A 136 12.77 4.27 12.54
C ASP A 136 13.40 5.01 11.34
N GLN A 137 14.40 5.86 11.61
CA GLN A 137 15.10 6.63 10.59
C GLN A 137 15.86 5.76 9.57
N GLN A 138 16.29 4.55 9.94
CA GLN A 138 16.95 3.63 9.01
C GLN A 138 15.94 3.10 7.99
N ASN A 139 14.72 2.79 8.43
CA ASN A 139 13.63 2.42 7.53
C ASN A 139 13.28 3.56 6.57
N LEU A 140 13.21 4.82 7.02
CA LEU A 140 12.98 5.98 6.15
C LEU A 140 14.08 6.12 5.09
N GLY A 141 15.35 6.01 5.49
CA GLY A 141 16.48 6.07 4.56
C GLY A 141 16.41 4.94 3.52
N ALA A 142 16.09 3.73 3.97
CA ALA A 142 15.92 2.55 3.12
C ALA A 142 14.78 2.68 2.10
N ILE A 143 13.62 3.19 2.53
CA ILE A 143 12.46 3.46 1.64
C ILE A 143 12.86 4.47 0.56
N ARG A 144 13.51 5.57 0.95
CA ARG A 144 13.94 6.62 0.00
C ARG A 144 14.99 6.12 -0.99
N LEU A 145 15.93 5.30 -0.53
CA LEU A 145 16.93 4.70 -1.39
C LEU A 145 16.30 3.77 -2.43
N ALA A 146 15.35 2.92 -2.02
CA ALA A 146 14.61 2.06 -2.92
C ALA A 146 13.77 2.87 -3.93
N ALA A 147 13.06 3.92 -3.47
CA ALA A 147 12.31 4.82 -4.34
C ALA A 147 13.20 5.45 -5.42
N GLN A 148 14.38 5.96 -5.03
CA GLN A 148 15.36 6.53 -5.95
C GLN A 148 15.86 5.50 -6.97
N ALA A 149 16.20 4.28 -6.51
CA ALA A 149 16.67 3.20 -7.38
C ALA A 149 15.59 2.78 -8.40
N TRP A 150 14.33 2.76 -7.98
CA TRP A 150 13.17 2.41 -8.82
C TRP A 150 12.63 3.58 -9.66
N LYS A 151 13.26 4.75 -9.54
CA LYS A 151 12.84 6.00 -10.21
C LYS A 151 11.37 6.30 -9.95
N VAL A 152 10.95 6.08 -8.71
CA VAL A 152 9.72 6.65 -8.19
C VAL A 152 10.09 8.10 -7.87
N GLU A 153 9.62 9.04 -8.70
CA GLU A 153 9.95 10.47 -8.58
C GLU A 153 9.74 10.94 -7.14
N SER A 154 10.74 11.59 -6.53
CA SER A 154 10.59 12.14 -5.18
C SER A 154 11.66 13.19 -4.89
N GLU A 155 11.28 14.46 -4.92
CA GLU A 155 12.02 15.55 -4.25
C GLU A 155 11.13 16.44 -3.38
N ALA A 156 9.79 16.26 -3.34
CA ALA A 156 8.89 17.22 -2.70
C ALA A 156 7.56 16.65 -2.16
N SER A 157 7.55 15.47 -1.53
CA SER A 157 6.32 14.83 -0.99
C SER A 157 5.71 15.52 0.26
N LEU A 158 5.85 16.85 0.38
CA LEU A 158 5.17 17.73 1.33
C LEU A 158 4.36 18.83 0.62
N ARG A 159 4.14 18.73 -0.70
CA ARG A 159 3.32 19.69 -1.47
C ARG A 159 2.05 19.01 -2.00
N GLU A 160 0.96 19.78 -2.03
CA GLU A 160 -0.33 19.36 -2.61
C GLU A 160 -0.14 18.79 -4.02
N GLY A 161 -0.55 17.53 -4.22
CA GLY A 161 -0.59 16.89 -5.55
C GLY A 161 0.25 15.62 -5.75
N GLU A 162 0.83 15.01 -4.71
CA GLU A 162 1.60 13.76 -4.81
C GLU A 162 0.81 12.53 -4.31
N ASP A 163 1.01 11.37 -4.94
CA ASP A 163 0.24 10.13 -4.72
C ASP A 163 0.50 9.45 -3.35
N TYR A 164 1.67 9.68 -2.72
CA TYR A 164 2.05 9.08 -1.44
C TYR A 164 2.95 9.96 -0.54
N ARG A 165 3.01 9.62 0.76
CA ARG A 165 3.83 10.26 1.80
C ARG A 165 4.68 9.23 2.54
N VAL A 166 5.96 9.55 2.77
CA VAL A 166 6.85 8.74 3.63
C VAL A 166 6.99 9.41 4.99
N VAL A 167 6.48 8.75 6.04
CA VAL A 167 6.35 9.31 7.38
C VAL A 167 6.95 8.38 8.44
N LEU A 168 7.28 8.93 9.61
CA LEU A 168 7.84 8.16 10.72
C LEU A 168 6.74 7.81 11.73
N MET A 169 6.71 6.56 12.18
CA MET A 169 5.68 6.07 13.11
C MET A 169 5.66 6.86 14.42
N SER A 170 6.83 7.26 14.93
CA SER A 170 6.92 8.01 16.19
C SER A 170 6.35 9.43 16.11
N ASP A 171 6.20 10.00 14.91
CA ASP A 171 5.61 11.34 14.73
C ASP A 171 4.12 11.36 15.14
N TYR A 172 3.49 10.18 15.18
CA TYR A 172 2.09 10.00 15.53
C TYR A 172 1.87 9.56 16.99
N CYS A 173 2.92 9.40 17.79
CA CYS A 173 2.77 9.12 19.22
C CYS A 173 2.19 10.34 19.95
N THR A 174 1.15 10.12 20.77
CA THR A 174 0.52 11.18 21.57
C THR A 174 0.79 11.04 23.06
N LYS A 175 1.08 9.82 23.52
CA LYS A 175 1.35 9.46 24.93
C LYS A 175 2.85 9.21 25.15
N TYR A 176 3.51 8.55 24.20
CA TYR A 176 4.94 8.25 24.25
C TYR A 176 5.76 9.35 23.58
N LYS A 177 6.89 9.73 24.20
CA LYS A 177 7.89 10.63 23.61
C LYS A 177 9.09 9.80 23.16
N ILE A 178 9.03 9.33 21.92
CA ILE A 178 10.05 8.48 21.31
C ILE A 178 10.47 9.06 19.96
N ASP A 179 11.69 8.78 19.53
CA ASP A 179 12.24 9.14 18.21
C ASP A 179 12.24 7.96 17.22
N LYS A 180 11.91 6.76 17.72
CA LYS A 180 11.80 5.52 16.96
C LYS A 180 11.02 4.47 17.73
N VAL A 181 10.44 3.52 16.99
CA VAL A 181 9.95 2.26 17.57
C VAL A 181 11.14 1.26 17.62
N PRO A 182 11.62 0.89 18.82
CA PRO A 182 12.80 0.05 18.96
C PRO A 182 12.56 -1.34 18.38
N ASP A 183 13.58 -1.96 17.79
CA ASP A 183 13.48 -3.31 17.25
C ASP A 183 13.51 -4.35 18.39
N PRO A 184 12.38 -5.05 18.66
CA PRO A 184 12.34 -6.00 19.77
C PRO A 184 13.02 -7.33 19.42
N TYR A 185 13.33 -7.59 18.15
CA TYR A 185 13.89 -8.88 17.72
C TYR A 185 15.21 -9.19 18.44
N TYR A 186 16.07 -8.18 18.56
CA TYR A 186 17.36 -8.24 19.26
C TYR A 186 17.28 -7.77 20.71
N ALA A 187 16.45 -6.77 21.00
CA ALA A 187 16.46 -6.09 22.30
C ALA A 187 15.39 -6.61 23.29
N GLY A 188 14.42 -7.39 22.84
CA GLY A 188 13.23 -7.74 23.62
C GLY A 188 12.28 -6.55 23.81
N GLY A 189 11.44 -6.61 24.85
CA GLY A 189 10.48 -5.53 25.14
C GLY A 189 9.29 -5.46 24.17
N PHE A 190 8.81 -6.62 23.71
CA PHE A 190 7.69 -6.77 22.78
C PHE A 190 6.41 -6.07 23.28
N ASP A 191 6.14 -6.15 24.58
CA ASP A 191 5.05 -5.47 25.29
C ASP A 191 5.13 -3.95 25.13
N LYS A 192 6.30 -3.38 25.38
CA LYS A 192 6.52 -1.93 25.28
C LYS A 192 6.46 -1.44 23.84
N VAL A 193 6.99 -2.24 22.90
CA VAL A 193 6.87 -1.95 21.48
C VAL A 193 5.40 -1.94 21.06
N LEU A 194 4.61 -2.90 21.51
CA LEU A 194 3.18 -2.92 21.21
C LEU A 194 2.44 -1.73 21.83
N ASP A 195 2.79 -1.30 23.05
CA ASP A 195 2.22 -0.08 23.65
C ASP A 195 2.48 1.17 22.78
N MET A 196 3.72 1.33 22.32
CA MET A 196 4.12 2.45 21.45
C MET A 196 3.39 2.40 20.12
N LEU A 197 3.22 1.20 19.54
CA LEU A 197 2.48 1.02 18.30
C LEU A 197 0.99 1.33 18.47
N GLN A 198 0.37 0.96 19.60
CA GLN A 198 -1.01 1.32 19.90
C GLN A 198 -1.20 2.84 19.96
N ASP A 199 -0.34 3.55 20.70
CA ASP A 199 -0.39 5.02 20.75
C ASP A 199 -0.18 5.66 19.38
N ALA A 200 0.83 5.24 18.63
CA ALA A 200 1.12 5.77 17.31
C ALA A 200 0.03 5.47 16.28
N CYS A 201 -0.55 4.26 16.28
CA CYS A 201 -1.63 3.89 15.35
C CYS A 201 -2.91 4.69 15.63
N GLU A 202 -3.25 4.91 16.91
CA GLU A 202 -4.37 5.79 17.30
C GLU A 202 -4.13 7.22 16.78
N GLY A 203 -2.93 7.76 16.96
CA GLY A 203 -2.56 9.09 16.48
C GLY A 203 -2.57 9.20 14.96
N LEU A 204 -2.00 8.23 14.25
CA LEU A 204 -1.99 8.18 12.78
C LEU A 204 -3.41 8.11 12.22
N PHE A 205 -4.25 7.25 12.80
CA PHE A 205 -5.64 7.13 12.38
C PHE A 205 -6.39 8.45 12.58
N ALA A 206 -6.22 9.10 13.73
CA ALA A 206 -6.83 10.39 14.02
C ALA A 206 -6.33 11.51 13.10
N ASP A 207 -5.06 11.47 12.67
CA ASP A 207 -4.50 12.43 11.72
C ASP A 207 -5.08 12.26 10.32
N ILE A 208 -5.07 11.03 9.78
CA ILE A 208 -5.68 10.70 8.48
C ILE A 208 -7.16 11.12 8.46
N ARG A 209 -7.88 10.90 9.56
CA ARG A 209 -9.29 11.26 9.71
C ARG A 209 -9.58 12.77 9.66
N LYS A 210 -8.61 13.64 9.90
CA LYS A 210 -8.77 15.10 9.79
C LYS A 210 -8.54 15.62 8.37
N GLU A 211 -7.80 14.87 7.57
CA GLU A 211 -7.50 15.21 6.17
C GLU A 211 -8.61 14.76 5.19
N GLN A 212 -9.55 13.93 5.65
CA GLN A 212 -10.77 13.52 4.94
C GLN A 212 -11.96 14.42 5.26
#